data_AF-A0A6I1W1Z1-F1
#
_entry.id   AF-A0A6I1W1Z1-F1
#
_cell.length_a   1.000
_cell.length_b   1.000
_cell.length_c   1.000
_cell.angle_alpha   90.00
_cell.angle_beta   90.00
_cell.angle_gamma   90.00
#
_symmetry.space_group_name_H-M   'P 1'
#
loop_
_entity.id
_entity.type
_entity.pdbx_description
1 polymer ?
#
loop_
_entity_poly.entity_id
_entity_poly.type
_entity_poly.pdbx_seq_one_letter_code
_entity_poly.pdbx_strand_id
1 'polypeptide(L)'
;GTLSSSMFEGVDQLEVGMQFHASAPDGQMQIVTIRDLDGDDVTVDGNHPLAGQRLNFKVKVVAVRDASEEEVAHGHVHGEGGHQH
;
A
#
# COMPACT_ATOMS: atom_id res chain seq x y z
N GLY A 1 -3.49 -5.58 13.23
CA GLY A 1 -3.14 -5.09 14.58
C GLY A 1 -4.38 -4.53 15.24
N THR A 2 -4.42 -4.46 16.56
CA THR A 2 -5.55 -3.83 17.29
C THR A 2 -5.20 -2.39 17.61
N LEU A 3 -6.10 -1.47 17.30
CA LEU A 3 -5.99 -0.03 17.53
C LEU A 3 -7.19 0.40 18.39
N SER A 4 -7.02 1.43 19.21
CA SER A 4 -8.16 2.00 19.93
C SER A 4 -9.08 2.76 18.97
N SER A 5 -10.38 2.66 19.17
CA SER A 5 -11.43 3.44 18.48
C SER A 5 -11.15 4.95 18.52
N SER A 6 -10.51 5.43 19.58
CA SER A 6 -10.09 6.82 19.76
C SER A 6 -9.10 7.32 18.71
N MET A 7 -8.40 6.45 17.97
CA MET A 7 -7.51 6.88 16.88
C MET A 7 -8.26 7.26 15.59
N PHE A 8 -9.56 7.02 15.54
CA PHE A 8 -10.43 7.32 14.40
C PHE A 8 -11.33 8.54 14.68
N GLU A 9 -10.76 9.58 15.30
CA GLU A 9 -11.49 10.81 15.64
C GLU A 9 -12.10 11.46 14.38
N GLY A 10 -13.40 11.79 14.45
CA GLY A 10 -14.14 12.42 13.35
C GLY A 10 -14.98 11.48 12.50
N VAL A 11 -15.07 10.20 12.86
CA VAL A 11 -15.98 9.23 12.24
C VAL A 11 -17.07 8.84 13.24
N ASP A 12 -18.33 9.20 12.94
CA ASP A 12 -19.47 8.95 13.84
C ASP A 12 -19.80 7.46 14.03
N GLN A 13 -19.44 6.60 13.06
CA GLN A 13 -19.67 5.16 13.11
C GLN A 13 -18.55 4.40 12.40
N LEU A 14 -17.88 3.53 13.15
CA LEU A 14 -16.94 2.57 12.60
C LEU A 14 -17.70 1.31 12.18
N GLU A 15 -17.45 0.84 10.97
CA GLU A 15 -18.02 -0.39 10.42
C GLU A 15 -16.91 -1.33 9.94
N VAL A 16 -17.15 -2.64 10.08
CA VAL A 16 -16.28 -3.66 9.50
C VAL A 16 -16.29 -3.52 7.97
N GLY A 17 -15.10 -3.47 7.38
CA GLY A 17 -14.89 -3.24 5.95
C GLY A 17 -14.51 -1.80 5.59
N MET A 18 -14.61 -0.84 6.52
CA MET A 18 -14.13 0.54 6.28
C MET A 18 -12.62 0.58 6.11
N GLN A 19 -12.16 1.46 5.20
CA GLN A 19 -10.74 1.65 4.90
C GLN A 19 -10.26 3.01 5.39
N PHE A 20 -9.07 3.03 5.98
CA PHE A 20 -8.43 4.22 6.53
C PHE A 20 -7.01 4.36 6.03
N HIS A 21 -6.57 5.61 5.84
CA HIS A 21 -5.17 5.90 5.60
C HIS A 21 -4.48 6.07 6.94
N ALA A 22 -3.63 5.13 7.31
CA ALA A 22 -2.78 5.21 8.50
C ALA A 22 -1.36 5.57 8.10
N SER A 23 -0.66 6.30 8.98
CA SER A 23 0.77 6.54 8.80
C SER A 23 1.55 5.32 9.29
N ALA A 24 2.32 4.69 8.40
CA ALA A 24 3.21 3.60 8.76
C ALA A 24 4.49 4.12 9.44
N PRO A 25 5.18 3.30 10.24
CA PRO A 25 6.41 3.70 10.92
C PRO A 25 7.55 4.14 9.99
N ASP A 26 7.49 3.74 8.72
CA ASP A 26 8.43 4.13 7.66
C ASP A 26 8.08 5.47 6.99
N GLY A 27 7.03 6.15 7.47
CA GLY A 27 6.53 7.42 6.93
C GLY A 27 5.66 7.29 5.70
N GLN A 28 5.35 6.07 5.25
CA GLN A 28 4.44 5.85 4.12
C GLN A 28 2.98 5.84 4.58
N MET A 29 2.10 6.31 3.70
CA MET A 29 0.66 6.19 3.90
C MET A 29 0.24 4.76 3.54
N GLN A 30 -0.20 3.99 4.53
CA GLN A 30 -0.75 2.64 4.34
C GLN A 30 -2.28 2.69 4.41
N ILE A 31 -2.94 1.93 3.54
CA ILE A 31 -4.39 1.72 3.64
C ILE A 31 -4.61 0.51 4.56
N VAL A 32 -5.38 0.70 5.62
CA VAL A 32 -5.79 -0.36 6.55
C VAL A 32 -7.30 -0.55 6.49
N THR A 33 -7.76 -1.79 6.60
CA THR A 33 -9.19 -2.14 6.59
C THR A 33 -9.62 -2.62 7.97
N ILE A 34 -10.76 -2.13 8.48
CA ILE A 34 -11.35 -2.65 9.72
C ILE A 34 -11.85 -4.07 9.48
N ARG A 35 -11.33 -5.02 10.23
CA ARG A 35 -11.70 -6.43 10.17
C ARG A 35 -12.67 -6.82 11.28
N ASP A 36 -12.58 -6.18 12.43
CA ASP A 36 -13.42 -6.46 13.58
C ASP A 36 -13.50 -5.27 14.53
N LEU A 37 -14.59 -5.19 15.30
CA LEU A 37 -14.87 -4.14 16.27
C LEU A 37 -15.37 -4.80 17.57
N ASP A 38 -14.62 -4.65 18.66
CA ASP A 38 -14.99 -5.14 19.99
C ASP A 38 -14.95 -3.99 21.00
N GLY A 39 -16.10 -3.32 21.16
CA GLY A 39 -16.20 -2.14 22.03
C GLY A 39 -15.28 -1.02 21.57
N ASP A 40 -14.25 -0.73 22.38
CA ASP A 40 -13.24 0.30 22.11
C ASP A 40 -12.02 -0.22 21.34
N ASP A 41 -11.95 -1.53 21.10
CA ASP A 41 -10.86 -2.19 20.37
C ASP A 41 -11.25 -2.41 18.90
N VAL A 42 -10.47 -1.83 18.00
CA VAL A 42 -10.64 -1.91 16.54
C VAL A 42 -9.54 -2.78 15.96
N THR A 43 -9.90 -3.92 15.37
CA THR A 43 -8.93 -4.76 14.66
C THR A 43 -8.81 -4.27 13.22
N VAL A 44 -7.62 -3.82 12.83
CA VAL A 44 -7.31 -3.42 11.45
C VAL A 44 -6.34 -4.38 10.77
N ASP A 45 -6.56 -4.58 9.48
CA ASP A 45 -5.68 -5.33 8.59
C ASP A 45 -5.03 -4.37 7.58
N GLY A 46 -3.72 -4.17 7.72
CA GLY A 46 -2.89 -3.36 6.82
C GLY A 46 -2.11 -4.20 5.81
N ASN A 47 -2.43 -5.49 5.69
CA ASN A 47 -1.84 -6.30 4.65
C ASN A 47 -2.22 -5.71 3.28
N HIS A 48 -1.23 -5.62 2.39
CA HIS A 48 -1.50 -5.32 0.99
C HIS A 48 -2.62 -6.25 0.49
N PRO A 49 -3.55 -5.83 -0.39
CA PRO A 49 -4.67 -6.68 -0.84
C PRO A 49 -4.24 -8.04 -1.39
N LEU A 50 -2.98 -8.15 -1.83
CA LEU A 50 -2.36 -9.36 -2.37
C LEU A 50 -1.52 -10.16 -1.36
N ALA A 51 -1.30 -9.66 -0.15
CA ALA A 51 -0.53 -10.36 0.87
C ALA A 51 -1.31 -11.58 1.38
N GLY A 52 -0.63 -12.71 1.47
CA GLY A 52 -1.24 -14.02 1.78
C GLY A 52 -1.91 -14.72 0.58
N GLN A 53 -2.06 -14.05 -0.56
CA GLN A 53 -2.59 -14.68 -1.78
C GLN A 53 -1.44 -15.24 -2.65
N ARG A 54 -1.63 -16.45 -3.20
CA ARG A 54 -0.71 -16.98 -4.22
C ARG A 54 -0.91 -16.21 -5.53
N LEU A 55 0.01 -15.30 -5.82
CA LEU A 55 0.01 -14.58 -7.10
C LEU A 55 0.55 -15.48 -8.20
N ASN A 56 -0.31 -15.82 -9.15
CA ASN A 56 0.05 -16.59 -10.33
C ASN A 56 0.26 -15.63 -11.50
N PHE A 57 1.52 -15.32 -11.81
CA PHE A 57 1.86 -14.47 -12.95
C PHE A 57 2.24 -15.32 -14.17
N LYS A 58 1.64 -15.01 -15.32
CA LYS A 58 2.11 -15.50 -16.62
C LYS A 58 2.94 -14.41 -17.27
N VAL A 59 4.25 -14.45 -17.06
CA VAL A 59 5.18 -13.42 -17.56
C VAL A 59 5.69 -13.80 -18.96
N LYS A 60 5.76 -12.82 -19.86
CA LYS A 60 6.48 -12.91 -21.13
C LYS A 60 7.48 -11.76 -21.19
N VAL A 61 8.76 -12.07 -21.37
CA VAL A 61 9.80 -11.04 -21.60
C VAL A 61 9.60 -10.49 -23.01
N VAL A 62 9.40 -9.18 -23.11
CA VAL A 62 9.13 -8.50 -24.39
C VAL A 62 10.41 -7.90 -24.99
N ALA A 63 11.30 -7.38 -24.14
CA ALA A 63 12.58 -6.82 -24.53
C ALA A 63 13.55 -6.82 -23.34
N VAL A 64 14.84 -6.84 -23.63
CA VAL A 64 15.93 -6.64 -22.66
C VAL A 64 16.90 -5.64 -23.29
N ARG A 65 17.28 -4.62 -22.52
CA ARG A 65 18.30 -3.64 -22.90
C ARG A 65 19.10 -3.26 -21.65
N ASP A 66 20.28 -2.73 -21.87
CA ASP A 66 21.04 -2.09 -20.79
C ASP A 66 20.34 -0.79 -20.38
N ALA A 67 20.43 -0.48 -19.08
CA ALA A 67 19.99 0.79 -18.52
C ALA A 67 21.00 1.89 -18.89
N SER A 68 20.52 3.10 -19.15
CA SER A 68 21.41 4.26 -19.31
C SER A 68 22.04 4.66 -17.98
N GLU A 69 23.12 5.45 -18.02
CA GLU A 69 23.78 5.95 -16.79
C GLU A 69 22.82 6.76 -15.91
N GLU A 70 21.90 7.51 -16.53
CA GLU A 70 20.85 8.26 -15.84
C GLU A 70 19.84 7.34 -15.14
N GLU A 71 19.37 6.28 -15.81
CA GLU A 71 18.43 5.32 -15.22
C GLU A 71 19.06 4.54 -14.06
N VAL A 72 20.35 4.21 -14.17
CA VAL A 72 21.11 3.59 -13.07
C VAL A 72 21.23 4.55 -11.89
N ALA A 73 21.50 5.83 -12.14
CA ALA A 73 21.59 6.85 -11.08
C ALA A 73 20.23 7.12 -10.40
N HIS A 74 19.13 7.05 -11.14
CA HIS A 74 17.77 7.32 -10.65
C HIS A 74 17.05 6.07 -10.08
N GLY A 75 17.53 4.86 -10.37
CA GLY A 75 17.00 3.60 -9.86
C GLY A 75 15.68 3.14 -10.49
N HIS A 76 15.27 3.77 -11.60
CA HIS A 76 14.07 3.39 -12.35
C HIS A 76 14.22 3.66 -13.86
N VAL A 77 13.42 2.96 -14.66
CA VAL A 77 13.42 3.11 -16.12
C VAL A 77 12.79 4.45 -16.51
N HIS A 78 13.39 5.14 -17.48
CA HIS A 78 12.81 6.31 -18.12
C HIS A 78 12.19 5.87 -19.46
N GLY A 79 10.88 6.05 -19.63
CA GLY A 79 10.17 5.64 -20.83
C GLY A 79 10.51 6.49 -22.07
N GLU A 80 10.15 6.00 -23.26
CA GLU A 80 10.16 6.79 -24.50
C GLU A 80 9.22 8.01 -24.33
N GLY A 81 9.79 9.18 -24.01
CA GLY A 81 9.07 10.43 -23.74
C GLY A 81 9.23 11.02 -22.34
N GLY A 82 10.05 10.43 -21.46
CA GLY A 82 10.25 10.90 -20.08
C GLY A 82 11.29 12.00 -19.90
N HIS A 83 11.17 13.13 -20.59
CA HIS A 83 11.76 14.39 -20.11
C HIS A 83 10.65 15.23 -19.49
N GLN A 84 10.59 15.27 -18.17
CA GLN A 84 9.95 16.35 -17.42
C GLN A 84 10.49 16.38 -16.00
N HIS A 85 11.53 17.19 -15.82
CA HIS A 85 11.56 18.15 -14.73
C HIS A 85 11.21 19.52 -15.32
#